data_AF-A0AAJ5E9U5-F1
#
_entry.id   AF-A0AAJ5E9U5-F1
#
_cell.length_a   1.000
_cell.length_b   1.000
_cell.length_c   1.000
_cell.angle_alpha   90.00
_cell.angle_beta   90.00
_cell.angle_gamma   90.00
#
_symmetry.space_group_name_H-M   'P 1'
#
loop_
_entity.id
_entity.type
_entity.pdbx_description
1 polymer ?
#
loop_
_entity_poly.entity_id
_entity_poly.type
_entity_poly.pdbx_seq_one_letter_code
_entity_poly.pdbx_strand_id
1 'polypeptide(L)'
;MLIADVGPGKVVQLVATTPDEEAGWLLDVSVGQLYRQAFLEPEKLSTLFDNGLQLLRQDLLPVPQKVWPEWSFAQVWTHGPGLRGRTLEGVELEMMFGEPALIVGVTGDWVLAKQGTNDPYDAGVRHALKALVSKHPHEAFVSVGGYLGYQWYVEGIDRVVGEVNTSLETRLLGVRNKTVALLHETPSQRTYSASRDVWLENSVARREAEVLMLEFQGELNDVMPLIPDGVTQLILSYGPRAISCNVSSTVWQRLECIVVDCRRSLSAESLMPGTLILDTGPQDVWRVSLVERQLLLTDPNTGHSLILRNHPDDLTARRSMSLSLQVHGTTMTVTLDELVQALAIDGEDRQLAALMTKVGVTEPDSPSLR
;
A
#
# COMPACT_ATOMS: atom_id res chain seq x y z
N MET A 1 17.21 -32.65 0.37
CA MET A 1 17.91 -32.62 1.67
C MET A 1 19.08 -31.63 1.59
N LEU A 2 19.50 -30.99 2.69
CA LEU A 2 20.59 -30.00 2.68
C LEU A 2 21.81 -30.49 3.48
N ILE A 3 22.99 -30.47 2.86
CA ILE A 3 24.29 -30.76 3.50
C ILE A 3 25.25 -29.66 3.11
N ALA A 4 25.64 -28.81 4.05
CA ALA A 4 26.53 -27.69 3.80
C ALA A 4 27.91 -27.95 4.41
N ASP A 5 28.96 -27.82 3.60
CA ASP A 5 30.35 -27.72 4.06
C ASP A 5 30.96 -26.44 3.49
N VAL A 6 30.99 -25.40 4.31
CA VAL A 6 31.49 -24.07 3.93
C VAL A 6 32.95 -23.84 4.31
N GLY A 7 33.63 -24.87 4.82
CA GLY A 7 35.01 -24.83 5.30
C GLY A 7 35.15 -24.87 6.83
N PRO A 8 36.36 -25.17 7.32
CA PRO A 8 36.61 -25.43 8.75
C PRO A 8 36.36 -24.19 9.62
N GLY A 9 35.72 -24.40 10.77
CA GLY A 9 35.50 -23.38 11.80
C GLY A 9 34.36 -22.40 11.53
N LYS A 10 33.66 -22.53 10.40
CA LYS A 10 32.51 -21.68 10.09
C LYS A 10 31.23 -22.27 10.66
N VAL A 11 30.43 -21.39 11.26
CA VAL A 11 29.09 -21.72 11.72
C VAL A 11 28.11 -21.20 10.69
N VAL A 12 27.28 -22.09 10.16
CA VAL A 12 26.25 -21.76 9.18
C VAL A 12 24.88 -22.06 9.77
N GLN A 13 23.98 -21.11 9.61
CA GLN A 13 22.59 -21.24 9.99
C GLN A 13 21.71 -21.33 8.74
N LEU A 14 20.84 -22.34 8.69
CA LEU A 14 19.74 -22.35 7.73
C LEU A 14 18.73 -21.27 8.13
N VAL A 15 18.47 -20.35 7.23
CA VAL A 15 17.51 -19.25 7.44
C VAL A 15 16.12 -19.68 6.96
N ALA A 16 16.02 -20.12 5.71
CA ALA A 16 14.78 -20.58 5.10
C ALA A 16 15.07 -21.39 3.83
N THR A 17 14.02 -21.97 3.25
CA THR A 17 14.04 -22.50 1.88
C THR A 17 13.73 -21.39 0.89
N THR A 18 14.26 -21.47 -0.33
CA THR A 18 13.90 -20.55 -1.41
C THR A 18 12.45 -20.77 -1.86
N PRO A 19 11.77 -19.77 -2.45
CA PRO A 19 10.38 -19.90 -2.90
C PRO A 19 10.14 -20.93 -4.01
N ASP A 20 11.17 -21.25 -4.79
CA ASP A 20 11.17 -22.33 -5.79
C ASP A 20 11.29 -23.74 -5.15
N GLU A 21 11.52 -23.82 -3.84
CA GLU A 21 11.77 -25.03 -3.06
C GLU A 21 12.99 -25.85 -3.52
N GLU A 22 13.85 -25.30 -4.37
CA GLU A 22 15.01 -26.00 -4.92
C GLU A 22 16.28 -25.86 -4.06
N ALA A 23 16.31 -24.87 -3.15
CA ALA A 23 17.50 -24.53 -2.39
C ALA A 23 17.20 -24.05 -0.96
N GLY A 24 18.24 -24.03 -0.13
CA GLY A 24 18.25 -23.36 1.17
C GLY A 24 19.04 -22.07 1.13
N TRP A 25 18.56 -21.05 1.85
CA TRP A 25 19.33 -19.86 2.21
C TRP A 25 20.09 -20.10 3.51
N LEU A 26 21.40 -19.91 3.45
CA LEU A 26 22.36 -20.24 4.49
C LEU A 26 23.14 -18.99 4.89
N LEU A 27 23.11 -18.61 6.18
CA LEU A 27 23.87 -17.50 6.72
C LEU A 27 25.15 -18.00 7.39
N ASP A 28 26.31 -17.57 6.89
CA ASP A 28 27.57 -17.68 7.61
C ASP A 28 27.63 -16.59 8.68
N VAL A 29 27.41 -16.96 9.94
CA VAL A 29 27.29 -16.01 11.05
C VAL A 29 28.62 -15.38 11.44
N SER A 30 29.74 -15.91 10.96
CA SER A 30 31.08 -15.39 11.29
C SER A 30 31.43 -14.13 10.51
N VAL A 31 30.99 -14.05 9.26
CA VAL A 31 31.26 -12.93 8.35
C VAL A 31 29.99 -12.25 7.84
N GLY A 32 28.82 -12.77 8.21
CA GLY A 32 27.52 -12.24 7.78
C GLY A 32 27.21 -12.49 6.31
N GLN A 33 27.84 -13.46 5.65
CA GLN A 33 27.60 -13.73 4.23
C GLN A 33 26.41 -14.68 4.07
N LEU A 34 25.46 -14.29 3.22
CA LEU A 34 24.33 -15.14 2.85
C LEU A 34 24.67 -15.93 1.57
N TYR A 35 24.27 -17.20 1.56
CA TYR A 35 24.47 -18.15 0.46
C TYR A 35 23.15 -18.81 0.06
N ARG A 36 23.00 -19.16 -1.22
CA ARG A 36 22.01 -20.11 -1.74
C ARG A 36 22.72 -21.43 -2.03
N GLN A 37 22.20 -22.53 -1.51
CA GLN A 37 22.71 -23.87 -1.82
C GLN A 37 21.57 -24.78 -2.24
N ALA A 38 21.69 -25.37 -3.44
CA ALA A 38 20.71 -26.32 -3.93
C ALA A 38 20.62 -27.56 -3.03
N PHE A 39 19.43 -28.13 -2.95
CA PHE A 39 19.26 -29.39 -2.24
C PHE A 39 19.93 -30.55 -2.98
N LEU A 40 20.41 -31.50 -2.19
CA LEU A 40 20.90 -32.77 -2.68
C LEU A 40 19.73 -33.78 -2.77
N GLU A 41 19.72 -34.51 -3.88
CA GLU A 41 18.91 -35.72 -4.08
C GLU A 41 19.34 -36.83 -3.10
N PRO A 42 18.40 -37.49 -2.39
CA PRO A 42 18.70 -38.53 -1.40
C PRO A 42 19.60 -39.66 -1.93
N GLU A 43 19.46 -40.01 -3.20
CA GLU A 43 20.19 -41.09 -3.87
C GLU A 43 21.71 -40.83 -3.90
N LYS A 44 22.13 -39.55 -3.82
CA LYS A 44 23.54 -39.16 -3.83
C LYS A 44 24.23 -39.32 -2.48
N LEU A 45 23.48 -39.59 -1.39
CA LEU A 45 24.03 -39.75 -0.04
C LEU A 45 25.08 -40.86 0.07
N SER A 46 24.77 -42.03 -0.49
CA SER A 46 25.68 -43.18 -0.44
C SER A 46 27.00 -42.89 -1.14
N THR A 47 27.02 -42.00 -2.13
CA THR A 47 28.25 -41.59 -2.83
C THR A 47 29.05 -40.58 -2.02
N LEU A 48 28.41 -39.82 -1.13
CA LEU A 48 29.05 -38.79 -0.30
C LEU A 48 29.70 -39.37 0.97
N PHE A 49 29.07 -40.36 1.59
CA PHE A 49 29.49 -40.92 2.89
C PHE A 49 29.93 -42.39 2.82
N ASP A 50 29.68 -43.08 1.71
CA ASP A 50 29.76 -44.54 1.60
C ASP A 50 28.93 -45.21 2.73
N ASN A 51 29.50 -46.14 3.48
CA ASN A 51 28.86 -46.78 4.65
C ASN A 51 29.20 -46.10 5.98
N GLY A 52 29.83 -44.92 5.95
CA GLY A 52 30.32 -44.19 7.13
C GLY A 52 29.49 -42.97 7.52
N LEU A 53 29.96 -42.24 8.54
CA LEU A 53 29.39 -40.96 9.01
C LEU A 53 30.23 -39.74 8.58
N GLN A 54 31.38 -39.97 7.93
CA GLN A 54 32.28 -38.90 7.49
C GLN A 54 32.04 -38.57 6.03
N LEU A 55 32.03 -37.28 5.70
CA LEU A 55 31.94 -36.81 4.33
C LEU A 55 33.26 -37.12 3.60
N LEU A 56 33.20 -37.97 2.57
CA LEU A 56 34.36 -38.41 1.80
C LEU A 56 34.54 -37.63 0.49
N ARG A 57 33.42 -37.17 -0.09
CA ARG A 57 33.36 -36.53 -1.41
C ARG A 57 32.72 -35.15 -1.35
N GLN A 58 33.44 -34.19 -0.79
CA GLN A 58 32.98 -32.79 -0.71
C GLN A 58 32.76 -32.18 -2.11
N ASP A 59 33.52 -32.63 -3.11
CA ASP A 59 33.43 -32.20 -4.52
C ASP A 59 32.06 -32.46 -5.16
N LEU A 60 31.27 -33.36 -4.58
CA LEU A 60 29.93 -33.71 -5.07
C LEU A 60 28.81 -32.92 -4.37
N LEU A 61 29.13 -32.13 -3.35
CA LEU A 61 28.14 -31.26 -2.73
C LEU A 61 27.79 -30.09 -3.66
N PRO A 62 26.51 -29.69 -3.74
CA PRO A 62 26.13 -28.46 -4.41
C PRO A 62 26.91 -27.27 -3.83
N VAL A 63 27.60 -26.53 -4.68
CA VAL A 63 28.44 -25.40 -4.26
C VAL A 63 27.55 -24.27 -3.74
N PRO A 64 27.76 -23.78 -2.50
CA PRO A 64 27.06 -22.60 -1.99
C PRO A 64 27.39 -21.36 -2.83
N GLN A 65 26.38 -20.70 -3.36
CA GLN A 65 26.52 -19.48 -4.16
C GLN A 65 26.25 -18.27 -3.28
N LYS A 66 27.15 -17.28 -3.28
CA LYS A 66 26.91 -16.02 -2.57
C LYS A 66 25.71 -15.32 -3.18
N VAL A 67 24.80 -14.88 -2.33
CA VAL A 67 23.67 -14.02 -2.70
C VAL A 67 23.83 -12.68 -2.00
N TRP A 68 23.53 -11.60 -2.71
CA TRP A 68 23.73 -10.22 -2.26
C TRP A 68 25.16 -9.98 -1.69
N PRO A 69 26.21 -10.25 -2.48
CA PRO A 69 27.60 -10.27 -2.02
C PRO A 69 28.13 -8.91 -1.54
N GLU A 70 27.45 -7.82 -1.87
CA GLU A 70 27.77 -6.46 -1.45
C GLU A 70 27.39 -6.17 0.01
N TRP A 71 26.65 -7.08 0.67
CA TRP A 71 26.18 -6.92 2.04
C TRP A 71 26.76 -7.96 2.99
N SER A 72 26.96 -7.54 4.24
CA SER A 72 27.35 -8.41 5.35
C SER A 72 26.36 -8.23 6.49
N PHE A 73 25.70 -9.31 6.87
CA PHE A 73 24.55 -9.35 7.76
C PHE A 73 24.93 -9.67 9.20
N ALA A 74 24.45 -8.86 10.13
CA ALA A 74 24.42 -9.22 11.55
C ALA A 74 23.31 -10.25 11.82
N GLN A 75 22.15 -10.08 11.17
CA GLN A 75 20.96 -10.90 11.37
C GLN A 75 20.17 -11.02 10.06
N VAL A 76 19.58 -12.20 9.82
CA VAL A 76 18.68 -12.46 8.71
C VAL A 76 17.53 -13.33 9.19
N TRP A 77 16.30 -13.01 8.78
CA TRP A 77 15.10 -13.75 9.14
C TRP A 77 14.10 -13.80 7.98
N THR A 78 13.16 -14.73 8.05
CA THR A 78 12.07 -14.87 7.07
C THR A 78 11.10 -13.69 7.13
N HIS A 79 10.73 -13.15 5.98
CA HIS A 79 9.71 -12.10 5.90
C HIS A 79 8.88 -12.25 4.61
N GLY A 80 7.59 -12.58 4.77
CA GLY A 80 6.73 -12.88 3.63
C GLY A 80 7.31 -14.02 2.77
N PRO A 81 7.33 -13.87 1.43
CA PRO A 81 7.96 -14.84 0.52
C PRO A 81 9.49 -14.66 0.39
N GLY A 82 10.10 -13.71 1.09
CA GLY A 82 11.53 -13.43 1.02
C GLY A 82 12.20 -13.42 2.40
N LEU A 83 13.27 -12.63 2.48
CA LEU A 83 14.04 -12.44 3.69
C LEU A 83 14.09 -10.95 4.06
N ARG A 84 14.21 -10.68 5.36
CA ARG A 84 14.66 -9.40 5.89
C ARG A 84 16.03 -9.59 6.54
N GLY A 85 16.87 -8.59 6.43
CA GLY A 85 18.21 -8.62 7.00
C GLY A 85 18.60 -7.28 7.60
N ARG A 86 19.42 -7.34 8.65
CA ARG A 86 20.12 -6.20 9.21
C ARG A 86 21.62 -6.39 8.97
N THR A 87 22.25 -5.42 8.32
CA THR A 87 23.70 -5.45 8.07
C THR A 87 24.49 -5.17 9.34
N LEU A 88 25.77 -5.50 9.34
CA LEU A 88 26.71 -5.16 10.41
C LEU A 88 26.80 -3.64 10.64
N GLU A 89 26.58 -2.84 9.59
CA GLU A 89 26.54 -1.37 9.70
C GLU A 89 25.20 -0.84 10.23
N GLY A 90 24.16 -1.67 10.31
CA GLY A 90 22.82 -1.24 10.71
C GLY A 90 21.92 -0.77 9.58
N VAL A 91 22.22 -1.12 8.32
CA VAL A 91 21.27 -0.97 7.21
C VAL A 91 20.27 -2.12 7.24
N GLU A 92 18.99 -1.83 7.09
CA GLU A 92 17.92 -2.83 6.99
C GLU A 92 17.54 -3.04 5.53
N LEU A 93 17.46 -4.30 5.14
CA LEU A 93 17.26 -4.73 3.75
C LEU A 93 16.09 -5.72 3.67
N GLU A 94 15.30 -5.59 2.61
CA GLU A 94 14.40 -6.63 2.12
C GLU A 94 15.06 -7.34 0.92
N MET A 95 14.94 -8.66 0.90
CA MET A 95 15.65 -9.53 -0.03
C MET A 95 14.66 -10.52 -0.62
N MET A 96 14.34 -10.31 -1.88
CA MET A 96 13.39 -11.13 -2.65
C MET A 96 14.12 -12.08 -3.59
N PHE A 97 13.58 -13.27 -3.78
CA PHE A 97 14.21 -14.29 -4.62
C PHE A 97 14.39 -13.79 -6.06
N GLY A 98 15.64 -13.76 -6.55
CA GLY A 98 15.98 -13.31 -7.90
C GLY A 98 16.14 -11.79 -8.06
N GLU A 99 15.86 -11.00 -7.01
CA GLU A 99 15.89 -9.54 -7.06
C GLU A 99 17.11 -8.97 -6.30
N PRO A 100 17.57 -7.75 -6.66
CA PRO A 100 18.52 -7.01 -5.84
C PRO A 100 18.00 -6.78 -4.41
N ALA A 101 18.91 -6.63 -3.45
CA ALA A 101 18.51 -6.25 -2.10
C ALA A 101 17.98 -4.80 -2.10
N LEU A 102 16.85 -4.60 -1.44
CA LEU A 102 16.14 -3.33 -1.36
C LEU A 102 16.34 -2.72 0.02
N ILE A 103 16.86 -1.50 0.11
CA ILE A 103 16.99 -0.77 1.38
C ILE A 103 15.61 -0.36 1.86
N VAL A 104 15.25 -0.81 3.07
CA VAL A 104 13.98 -0.52 3.73
C VAL A 104 14.16 0.34 4.97
N GLY A 105 15.38 0.45 5.49
CA GLY A 105 15.65 1.25 6.67
C GLY A 105 17.10 1.36 7.09
N VAL A 106 17.34 2.15 8.13
CA VAL A 106 18.59 2.21 8.89
C VAL A 106 18.29 2.23 10.39
N THR A 107 19.13 1.60 11.19
CA THR A 107 18.99 1.57 12.66
C THR A 107 19.48 2.87 13.30
N GLY A 108 19.10 3.08 14.57
CA GLY A 108 19.67 4.17 15.37
C GLY A 108 21.19 4.07 15.52
N ASP A 109 21.73 2.86 15.61
CA ASP A 109 23.19 2.64 15.65
C ASP A 109 23.88 3.10 14.36
N TRP A 110 23.25 2.90 13.20
CA TRP A 110 23.76 3.43 11.93
C TRP A 110 23.79 4.96 11.94
N VAL A 111 22.72 5.60 12.42
CA VAL A 111 22.62 7.07 12.54
C VAL A 111 23.72 7.60 13.46
N LEU A 112 23.88 7.00 14.64
CA LEU A 112 24.92 7.33 15.60
C LEU A 112 26.33 7.16 15.02
N ALA A 113 26.58 6.05 14.32
CA ALA A 113 27.89 5.74 13.75
C ALA A 113 28.30 6.69 12.63
N LYS A 114 27.35 7.21 11.83
CA LYS A 114 27.68 8.11 10.71
C LYS A 114 27.93 9.54 11.16
N GLN A 115 27.22 10.03 12.19
CA GLN A 115 27.21 11.48 12.51
C GLN A 115 27.42 11.82 13.99
N GLY A 116 27.58 10.83 14.87
CA GLY A 116 27.78 11.06 16.31
C GLY A 116 26.55 11.64 17.02
N THR A 117 25.38 11.57 16.39
CA THR A 117 24.09 12.03 16.92
C THR A 117 23.04 10.94 16.75
N ASN A 118 22.04 10.92 17.62
CA ASN A 118 20.85 10.08 17.48
C ASN A 118 19.68 10.85 16.83
N ASP A 119 19.90 12.10 16.42
CA ASP A 119 18.88 12.93 15.77
C ASP A 119 18.73 12.56 14.29
N PRO A 120 17.62 11.93 13.86
CA PRO A 120 17.41 11.57 12.47
C PRO A 120 17.15 12.79 11.58
N TYR A 121 16.85 13.97 12.14
CA TYR A 121 16.62 15.21 11.39
C TYR A 121 17.92 16.01 11.13
N ASP A 122 19.05 15.55 11.66
CA ASP A 122 20.35 16.19 11.45
C ASP A 122 20.74 16.24 9.96
N ALA A 123 21.38 17.34 9.55
CA ALA A 123 21.74 17.58 8.16
C ALA A 123 22.79 16.59 7.63
N GLY A 124 23.70 16.14 8.49
CA GLY A 124 24.69 15.11 8.18
C GLY A 124 24.02 13.74 8.00
N VAL A 125 23.00 13.43 8.81
CA VAL A 125 22.23 12.18 8.70
C VAL A 125 21.49 12.15 7.37
N ARG A 126 20.82 13.25 7.02
CA ARG A 126 20.21 13.43 5.69
C ARG A 126 21.22 13.22 4.56
N HIS A 127 22.42 13.81 4.66
CA HIS A 127 23.45 13.65 3.62
C HIS A 127 23.90 12.20 3.48
N ALA A 128 24.09 11.48 4.60
CA ALA A 128 24.45 10.07 4.60
C ALA A 128 23.34 9.19 4.01
N LEU A 129 22.07 9.46 4.35
CA LEU A 129 20.90 8.77 3.80
C LEU A 129 20.80 8.97 2.29
N LYS A 130 20.93 10.21 1.81
CA LYS A 130 20.96 10.53 0.38
C LYS A 130 22.06 9.77 -0.34
N ALA A 131 23.27 9.76 0.20
CA ALA A 131 24.40 9.04 -0.38
C ALA A 131 24.20 7.51 -0.40
N LEU A 132 23.48 6.96 0.59
CA LEU A 132 23.13 5.54 0.67
C LEU A 132 22.10 5.17 -0.42
N VAL A 133 20.97 5.88 -0.48
CA VAL A 133 19.90 5.58 -1.44
C VAL A 133 20.29 5.85 -2.88
N SER A 134 21.21 6.79 -3.13
CA SER A 134 21.70 7.07 -4.49
C SER A 134 22.52 5.92 -5.11
N LYS A 135 22.97 4.95 -4.29
CA LYS A 135 23.86 3.86 -4.72
C LYS A 135 23.19 2.50 -4.83
N HIS A 136 22.04 2.32 -4.17
CA HIS A 136 21.41 1.03 -4.00
C HIS A 136 19.90 1.16 -4.17
N PRO A 137 19.21 0.13 -4.70
CA PRO A 137 17.76 0.08 -4.70
C PRO A 137 17.20 0.29 -3.29
N HIS A 138 16.10 1.02 -3.18
CA HIS A 138 15.47 1.34 -1.90
C HIS A 138 13.95 1.47 -2.03
N GLU A 139 13.25 1.28 -0.91
CA GLU A 139 11.84 1.63 -0.80
C GLU A 139 11.62 3.13 -0.96
N ALA A 140 10.40 3.51 -1.35
CA ALA A 140 10.00 4.92 -1.45
C ALA A 140 10.17 5.68 -0.12
N PHE A 141 10.00 4.99 1.01
CA PHE A 141 10.14 5.54 2.35
C PHE A 141 11.11 4.68 3.17
N VAL A 142 12.35 5.12 3.29
CA VAL A 142 13.37 4.39 4.05
C VAL A 142 13.20 4.72 5.54
N SER A 143 12.91 3.73 6.38
CA SER A 143 12.77 3.97 7.82
C SER A 143 14.09 4.42 8.45
N VAL A 144 14.02 5.32 9.43
CA VAL A 144 15.20 5.86 10.11
C VAL A 144 15.00 5.68 11.61
N GLY A 145 15.85 4.84 12.22
CA GLY A 145 15.91 4.69 13.67
C GLY A 145 16.65 5.85 14.35
N GLY A 146 16.62 5.87 15.69
CA GLY A 146 17.38 6.82 16.50
C GLY A 146 16.55 7.36 17.67
N TYR A 147 15.38 7.93 17.37
CA TYR A 147 14.45 8.43 18.38
C TYR A 147 13.29 7.48 18.67
N LEU A 148 12.62 7.75 19.80
CA LEU A 148 11.29 7.21 20.07
C LEU A 148 10.30 7.77 19.04
N GLY A 149 9.59 6.88 18.35
CA GLY A 149 8.68 7.23 17.28
C GLY A 149 8.99 6.47 16.00
N TYR A 150 8.43 6.95 14.90
CA TYR A 150 8.68 6.42 13.57
C TYR A 150 9.05 7.57 12.64
N GLN A 151 10.22 7.45 12.02
CA GLN A 151 10.74 8.43 11.07
C GLN A 151 11.12 7.74 9.77
N TRP A 152 11.03 8.48 8.67
CA TRP A 152 11.35 8.01 7.34
C TRP A 152 12.04 9.09 6.54
N TYR A 153 13.07 8.68 5.80
CA TYR A 153 13.68 9.48 4.76
C TYR A 153 12.91 9.31 3.46
N VAL A 154 12.55 10.44 2.84
CA VAL A 154 11.80 10.51 1.59
C VAL A 154 12.68 11.17 0.54
N GLU A 155 13.18 10.37 -0.40
CA GLU A 155 14.14 10.81 -1.42
C GLU A 155 13.60 11.96 -2.28
N GLY A 156 12.36 11.85 -2.74
CA GLY A 156 11.74 12.85 -3.64
C GLY A 156 11.63 14.26 -3.07
N ILE A 157 11.78 14.42 -1.75
CA ILE A 157 11.83 15.73 -1.09
C ILE A 157 13.13 15.95 -0.31
N ASP A 158 14.05 14.99 -0.32
CA ASP A 158 15.33 14.99 0.41
C ASP A 158 15.17 15.41 1.87
N ARG A 159 14.26 14.74 2.59
CA ARG A 159 13.92 15.05 3.99
C ARG A 159 13.57 13.83 4.80
N VAL A 160 13.89 13.90 6.08
CA VAL A 160 13.33 13.01 7.09
C VAL A 160 12.03 13.62 7.63
N VAL A 161 10.99 12.81 7.67
CA VAL A 161 9.66 13.16 8.19
C VAL A 161 9.19 12.06 9.14
N GLY A 162 8.22 12.34 10.01
CA GLY A 162 7.69 11.31 10.91
C GLY A 162 6.94 11.90 12.09
N GLU A 163 6.69 11.03 13.07
CA GLU A 163 6.11 11.38 14.37
C GLU A 163 7.09 10.99 15.46
N VAL A 164 7.16 11.82 16.50
CA VAL A 164 8.01 11.59 17.68
C VAL A 164 7.14 11.18 18.86
N ASN A 165 7.72 10.44 19.80
CA ASN A 165 7.06 10.03 21.04
C ASN A 165 5.78 9.17 20.86
N THR A 166 5.68 8.43 19.75
CA THR A 166 4.69 7.37 19.60
C THR A 166 5.35 5.99 19.72
N SER A 167 4.70 5.06 20.40
CA SER A 167 5.09 3.65 20.46
C SER A 167 4.18 2.75 19.63
N LEU A 168 3.10 3.30 19.08
CA LEU A 168 2.14 2.55 18.29
C LEU A 168 2.70 2.34 16.89
N GLU A 169 2.53 1.12 16.35
CA GLU A 169 2.94 0.81 14.99
C GLU A 169 2.34 1.80 14.00
N THR A 170 3.20 2.66 13.44
CA THR A 170 2.81 3.76 12.57
C THR A 170 3.47 3.57 11.22
N ARG A 171 2.70 3.85 10.16
CA ARG A 171 3.17 3.76 8.77
C ARG A 171 3.05 5.14 8.12
N LEU A 172 4.02 5.47 7.28
CA LEU A 172 3.96 6.65 6.43
C LEU A 172 3.14 6.35 5.18
N LEU A 173 2.05 7.10 4.98
CA LEU A 173 1.28 7.11 3.74
C LEU A 173 1.90 8.06 2.70
N GLY A 174 2.77 8.97 3.13
CA GLY A 174 3.52 9.85 2.27
C GLY A 174 3.55 11.26 2.81
N VAL A 175 3.91 12.20 1.96
CA VAL A 175 4.06 13.60 2.35
C VAL A 175 3.11 14.47 1.53
N ARG A 176 2.40 15.38 2.17
CA ARG A 176 1.55 16.38 1.55
C ARG A 176 2.28 17.73 1.50
N ASN A 177 2.20 18.42 0.37
CA ASN A 177 2.86 19.72 0.15
C ASN A 177 4.37 19.65 0.46
N LYS A 178 5.01 18.51 0.17
CA LYS A 178 6.43 18.22 0.38
C LYS A 178 6.96 18.42 1.80
N THR A 179 6.07 18.55 2.80
CA THR A 179 6.43 18.95 4.17
C THR A 179 5.68 18.20 5.26
N VAL A 180 4.42 17.87 5.05
CA VAL A 180 3.56 17.29 6.08
C VAL A 180 3.46 15.78 5.89
N ALA A 181 3.97 14.98 6.83
CA ALA A 181 3.76 13.54 6.81
C ALA A 181 2.29 13.20 7.05
N LEU A 182 1.74 12.30 6.24
CA LEU A 182 0.46 11.64 6.46
C LEU A 182 0.73 10.23 6.98
N LEU A 183 0.13 9.90 8.11
CA LEU A 183 0.47 8.73 8.91
C LEU A 183 -0.77 7.87 9.14
N HIS A 184 -0.54 6.57 9.30
CA HIS A 184 -1.54 5.62 9.74
C HIS A 184 -1.02 4.81 10.93
N GLU A 185 -1.69 4.93 12.08
CA GLU A 185 -1.47 4.10 13.26
C GLU A 185 -2.35 2.84 13.16
N THR A 186 -1.70 1.68 13.09
CA THR A 186 -2.40 0.40 12.88
C THR A 186 -3.23 -0.03 14.10
N PRO A 187 -2.71 0.01 15.35
CA PRO A 187 -3.45 -0.47 16.51
C PRO A 187 -4.68 0.38 16.86
N SER A 188 -4.59 1.70 16.65
CA SER A 188 -5.67 2.66 16.93
C SER A 188 -6.59 2.88 15.73
N GLN A 189 -6.29 2.29 14.56
CA GLN A 189 -7.00 2.49 13.30
C GLN A 189 -7.23 3.98 13.02
N ARG A 190 -6.13 4.73 12.98
CA ARG A 190 -6.17 6.18 12.89
C ARG A 190 -5.29 6.70 11.77
N THR A 191 -5.85 7.56 10.94
CA THR A 191 -5.13 8.23 9.86
C THR A 191 -5.08 9.72 10.15
N TYR A 192 -3.89 10.33 10.13
CA TYR A 192 -3.72 11.72 10.54
C TYR A 192 -2.49 12.35 9.89
N SER A 193 -2.43 13.68 9.90
CA SER A 193 -1.24 14.43 9.50
C SER A 193 -0.35 14.74 10.71
N ALA A 194 0.96 14.79 10.53
CA ALA A 194 1.90 15.20 11.59
C ALA A 194 1.67 16.66 12.04
N SER A 195 1.12 17.52 11.18
CA SER A 195 0.66 18.88 11.55
C SER A 195 -0.66 18.90 12.32
N ARG A 196 -1.34 17.75 12.46
CA ARG A 196 -2.61 17.57 13.19
C ARG A 196 -3.78 18.42 12.68
N ASP A 197 -3.69 18.89 11.45
CA ASP A 197 -4.80 19.54 10.74
C ASP A 197 -5.79 18.54 10.14
N VAL A 198 -5.42 17.25 10.08
CA VAL A 198 -6.27 16.16 9.62
C VAL A 198 -6.24 15.03 10.62
N TRP A 199 -7.42 14.50 10.94
CA TRP A 199 -7.59 13.42 11.90
C TRP A 199 -8.81 12.59 11.54
N LEU A 200 -8.59 11.32 11.20
CA LEU A 200 -9.65 10.39 10.83
C LEU A 200 -9.56 9.14 11.71
N GLU A 201 -10.53 9.02 12.61
CA GLU A 201 -10.65 7.88 13.53
C GLU A 201 -11.39 6.71 12.88
N ASN A 202 -11.12 5.50 13.37
CA ASN A 202 -11.71 4.26 12.86
C ASN A 202 -11.54 4.11 11.33
N SER A 203 -10.35 4.48 10.86
CA SER A 203 -9.96 4.39 9.46
C SER A 203 -8.90 3.32 9.25
N VAL A 204 -8.82 2.79 8.05
CA VAL A 204 -7.72 1.93 7.61
C VAL A 204 -7.14 2.55 6.36
N ALA A 205 -5.85 2.86 6.38
CA ALA A 205 -5.20 3.48 5.25
C ALA A 205 -3.90 2.75 4.89
N ARG A 206 -3.67 2.58 3.59
CA ARG A 206 -2.45 2.00 3.05
C ARG A 206 -2.12 2.66 1.74
N ARG A 207 -0.84 2.91 1.48
CA ARG A 207 -0.35 3.34 0.18
C ARG A 207 0.52 2.27 -0.44
N GLU A 208 0.33 2.05 -1.73
CA GLU A 208 1.22 1.26 -2.58
C GLU A 208 1.53 2.09 -3.82
N ALA A 209 2.78 2.55 -3.95
CA ALA A 209 3.21 3.45 -5.01
C ALA A 209 2.28 4.67 -5.17
N GLU A 210 1.53 4.77 -6.27
CA GLU A 210 0.64 5.91 -6.57
C GLU A 210 -0.81 5.67 -6.13
N VAL A 211 -1.10 4.51 -5.54
CA VAL A 211 -2.44 4.11 -5.11
C VAL A 211 -2.57 4.29 -3.60
N LEU A 212 -3.57 5.08 -3.18
CA LEU A 212 -3.99 5.19 -1.79
C LEU A 212 -5.27 4.39 -1.57
N MET A 213 -5.23 3.44 -0.64
CA MET A 213 -6.41 2.78 -0.10
C MET A 213 -6.83 3.47 1.19
N LEU A 214 -8.10 3.85 1.27
CA LEU A 214 -8.69 4.49 2.44
C LEU A 214 -10.06 3.88 2.74
N GLU A 215 -10.18 3.27 3.91
CA GLU A 215 -11.45 2.94 4.55
C GLU A 215 -11.75 3.96 5.65
N PHE A 216 -12.99 4.42 5.72
CA PHE A 216 -13.42 5.41 6.70
C PHE A 216 -14.77 5.03 7.33
N GLN A 217 -15.11 5.72 8.42
CA GLN A 217 -16.41 5.67 9.09
C GLN A 217 -16.93 7.10 9.31
N GLY A 218 -18.25 7.26 9.44
CA GLY A 218 -18.90 8.57 9.59
C GLY A 218 -18.93 9.36 8.28
N GLU A 219 -18.79 10.68 8.40
CA GLU A 219 -18.78 11.61 7.28
C GLU A 219 -17.35 12.04 6.95
N LEU A 220 -17.00 12.05 5.67
CA LEU A 220 -15.74 12.57 5.16
C LEU A 220 -16.01 13.76 4.23
N ASN A 221 -16.04 14.95 4.83
CA ASN A 221 -16.46 16.19 4.15
C ASN A 221 -15.45 16.74 3.14
N ASP A 222 -14.18 16.34 3.24
CA ASP A 222 -13.15 16.64 2.25
C ASP A 222 -12.05 15.57 2.30
N VAL A 223 -11.82 14.90 1.17
CA VAL A 223 -10.79 13.87 1.03
C VAL A 223 -9.41 14.48 0.79
N MET A 224 -9.33 15.69 0.21
CA MET A 224 -8.06 16.30 -0.23
C MET A 224 -6.97 16.31 0.85
N PRO A 225 -7.26 16.63 2.12
CA PRO A 225 -6.24 16.67 3.16
C PRO A 225 -5.61 15.30 3.45
N LEU A 226 -6.27 14.20 3.08
CA LEU A 226 -5.83 12.81 3.23
C LEU A 226 -5.10 12.28 1.98
N ILE A 227 -4.84 13.10 0.96
CA ILE A 227 -4.14 12.68 -0.27
C ILE A 227 -2.68 13.17 -0.25
N PRO A 228 -1.69 12.26 -0.05
CA PRO A 228 -0.26 12.57 -0.17
C PRO A 228 0.17 12.91 -1.59
N ASP A 229 1.28 13.62 -1.72
CA ASP A 229 1.93 13.91 -2.99
C ASP A 229 2.32 12.60 -3.71
N GLY A 230 2.17 12.59 -5.04
CA GLY A 230 2.42 11.42 -5.89
C GLY A 230 1.33 10.33 -5.86
N VAL A 231 0.20 10.56 -5.20
CA VAL A 231 -0.99 9.70 -5.32
C VAL A 231 -1.82 10.18 -6.50
N THR A 232 -2.09 9.28 -7.44
CA THR A 232 -2.91 9.51 -8.65
C THR A 232 -4.19 8.68 -8.62
N GLN A 233 -4.24 7.63 -7.78
CA GLN A 233 -5.40 6.75 -7.67
C GLN A 233 -5.85 6.61 -6.22
N LEU A 234 -7.16 6.71 -6.00
CA LEU A 234 -7.78 6.51 -4.68
C LEU A 234 -8.73 5.32 -4.72
N ILE A 235 -8.52 4.35 -3.83
CA ILE A 235 -9.49 3.29 -3.53
C ILE A 235 -10.18 3.64 -2.22
N LEU A 236 -11.45 4.04 -2.31
CA LEU A 236 -12.28 4.43 -1.19
C LEU A 236 -13.21 3.29 -0.78
N SER A 237 -13.06 2.80 0.44
CA SER A 237 -13.93 1.78 1.03
C SER A 237 -14.87 2.40 2.07
N TYR A 238 -16.16 2.12 1.95
CA TYR A 238 -17.15 2.53 2.96
C TYR A 238 -17.17 1.49 4.07
N GLY A 239 -16.65 1.87 5.25
CA GLY A 239 -16.72 1.04 6.44
C GLY A 239 -18.15 0.89 6.98
N PRO A 240 -18.36 0.07 8.03
CA PRO A 240 -19.69 -0.26 8.58
C PRO A 240 -20.59 0.92 8.94
N ARG A 241 -19.98 2.05 9.31
CA ARG A 241 -20.65 3.27 9.77
C ARG A 241 -20.38 4.47 8.86
N ALA A 242 -19.89 4.24 7.64
CA ALA A 242 -19.68 5.31 6.67
C ALA A 242 -21.03 5.87 6.18
N ILE A 243 -21.16 7.19 6.19
CA ILE A 243 -22.39 7.94 5.87
C ILE A 243 -22.22 8.65 4.53
N SER A 244 -21.22 9.52 4.42
CA SER A 244 -20.98 10.33 3.24
C SER A 244 -19.50 10.58 2.99
N CYS A 245 -19.13 10.76 1.73
CA CYS A 245 -17.81 11.21 1.33
C CYS A 245 -17.94 12.26 0.24
N ASN A 246 -17.26 13.40 0.39
CA ASN A 246 -17.25 14.47 -0.61
C ASN A 246 -15.93 14.50 -1.38
N VAL A 247 -16.04 14.39 -2.69
CA VAL A 247 -14.95 14.56 -3.65
C VAL A 247 -15.12 15.93 -4.30
N SER A 248 -14.28 16.87 -3.88
CA SER A 248 -14.23 18.21 -4.47
C SER A 248 -13.60 18.19 -5.86
N SER A 249 -13.85 19.25 -6.63
CA SER A 249 -13.23 19.47 -7.93
C SER A 249 -11.69 19.41 -7.86
N THR A 250 -11.09 19.93 -6.78
CA THR A 250 -9.64 19.85 -6.55
C THR A 250 -9.15 18.41 -6.42
N VAL A 251 -9.90 17.55 -5.73
CA VAL A 251 -9.56 16.12 -5.62
C VAL A 251 -9.70 15.44 -6.98
N TRP A 252 -10.79 15.72 -7.70
CA TRP A 252 -11.06 15.14 -9.01
C TRP A 252 -9.98 15.48 -10.04
N GLN A 253 -9.55 16.74 -10.10
CA GLN A 253 -8.48 17.17 -11.02
C GLN A 253 -7.10 16.62 -10.64
N ARG A 254 -6.91 16.25 -9.37
CA ARG A 254 -5.64 15.70 -8.87
C ARG A 254 -5.51 14.20 -9.15
N LEU A 255 -6.62 13.46 -9.10
CA LEU A 255 -6.62 12.01 -9.21
C LEU A 255 -7.01 11.59 -10.63
N GLU A 256 -6.26 10.69 -11.23
CA GLU A 256 -6.61 10.07 -12.51
C GLU A 256 -7.82 9.14 -12.36
N CYS A 257 -7.90 8.44 -11.22
CA CYS A 257 -8.96 7.48 -10.96
C CYS A 257 -9.38 7.44 -9.48
N ILE A 258 -10.69 7.34 -9.27
CA ILE A 258 -11.28 7.03 -7.97
C ILE A 258 -12.04 5.71 -8.10
N VAL A 259 -11.65 4.72 -7.32
CA VAL A 259 -12.34 3.44 -7.20
C VAL A 259 -13.08 3.42 -5.88
N VAL A 260 -14.36 3.10 -5.91
CA VAL A 260 -15.18 3.00 -4.71
C VAL A 260 -15.60 1.56 -4.50
N ASP A 261 -15.17 1.00 -3.38
CA ASP A 261 -15.46 -0.38 -2.98
C ASP A 261 -16.68 -0.43 -2.06
N CYS A 262 -17.82 -0.79 -2.64
CA CYS A 262 -19.09 -0.90 -1.93
C CYS A 262 -19.27 -2.24 -1.20
N ARG A 263 -18.36 -3.20 -1.37
CA ARG A 263 -18.52 -4.59 -0.89
C ARG A 263 -18.51 -4.71 0.64
N ARG A 264 -17.85 -3.79 1.35
CA ARG A 264 -17.70 -3.82 2.81
C ARG A 264 -18.87 -3.20 3.59
N SER A 265 -19.74 -2.44 2.93
CA SER A 265 -20.92 -1.80 3.57
C SER A 265 -22.00 -2.82 4.00
N LEU A 266 -21.82 -4.10 3.67
CA LEU A 266 -22.77 -5.20 3.90
C LEU A 266 -22.88 -5.68 5.37
N SER A 267 -22.18 -5.07 6.34
CA SER A 267 -22.41 -5.39 7.76
C SER A 267 -23.76 -4.83 8.22
N ALA A 268 -24.64 -5.69 8.74
CA ALA A 268 -26.06 -5.46 9.02
C ALA A 268 -26.44 -4.26 9.92
N GLU A 269 -25.51 -3.46 10.43
CA GLU A 269 -25.80 -2.42 11.44
C GLU A 269 -26.26 -1.05 10.91
N SER A 270 -25.89 -0.61 9.70
CA SER A 270 -26.31 0.70 9.17
C SER A 270 -27.52 0.62 8.21
N LEU A 271 -28.70 1.09 8.64
CA LEU A 271 -29.89 1.10 7.77
C LEU A 271 -29.82 2.08 6.58
N MET A 272 -28.88 3.03 6.55
CA MET A 272 -28.83 4.08 5.54
C MET A 272 -27.76 3.82 4.46
N PRO A 273 -28.09 4.06 3.17
CA PRO A 273 -27.14 3.96 2.07
C PRO A 273 -26.05 5.02 2.19
N GLY A 274 -24.79 4.61 2.04
CA GLY A 274 -23.67 5.55 1.98
C GLY A 274 -23.76 6.42 0.73
N THR A 275 -23.45 7.71 0.84
CA THR A 275 -23.51 8.66 -0.29
C THR A 275 -22.11 9.13 -0.70
N LEU A 276 -21.78 9.05 -1.99
CA LEU A 276 -20.62 9.73 -2.57
C LEU A 276 -21.09 11.02 -3.23
N ILE A 277 -20.57 12.15 -2.78
CA ILE A 277 -20.91 13.49 -3.29
C ILE A 277 -19.79 13.92 -4.22
N LEU A 278 -20.11 14.13 -5.50
CA LEU A 278 -19.17 14.64 -6.51
C LEU A 278 -19.40 16.14 -6.71
N ASP A 279 -18.70 16.95 -5.92
CA ASP A 279 -18.65 18.41 -6.10
C ASP A 279 -17.57 18.80 -7.12
N THR A 280 -17.68 18.24 -8.33
CA THR A 280 -16.67 18.37 -9.39
C THR A 280 -17.10 19.31 -10.53
N GLY A 281 -18.29 19.90 -10.44
CA GLY A 281 -18.94 20.69 -11.48
C GLY A 281 -19.97 19.88 -12.29
N PRO A 282 -20.53 20.42 -13.39
CA PRO A 282 -21.53 19.71 -14.19
C PRO A 282 -20.97 18.43 -14.82
N GLN A 283 -21.65 17.30 -14.62
CA GLN A 283 -21.26 15.99 -15.14
C GLN A 283 -22.09 15.54 -16.36
N ASP A 284 -22.84 16.45 -16.99
CA ASP A 284 -23.77 16.16 -18.10
C ASP A 284 -23.18 15.30 -19.22
N VAL A 285 -21.93 15.60 -19.59
CA VAL A 285 -21.22 14.95 -20.70
C VAL A 285 -20.45 13.70 -20.28
N TRP A 286 -20.42 13.35 -18.99
CA TRP A 286 -19.73 12.16 -18.52
C TRP A 286 -20.33 10.92 -19.15
N ARG A 287 -19.46 9.98 -19.52
CA ARG A 287 -19.90 8.69 -20.06
C ARG A 287 -20.07 7.71 -18.92
N VAL A 288 -21.20 7.03 -18.90
CA VAL A 288 -21.52 5.97 -17.95
C VAL A 288 -21.55 4.67 -18.73
N SER A 289 -20.81 3.67 -18.25
CA SER A 289 -20.78 2.33 -18.84
C SER A 289 -20.78 1.23 -17.77
N LEU A 290 -21.22 0.05 -18.15
CA LEU A 290 -21.21 -1.14 -17.29
C LEU A 290 -20.23 -2.17 -17.88
N VAL A 291 -19.11 -2.40 -17.20
CA VAL A 291 -18.06 -3.33 -17.63
C VAL A 291 -17.82 -4.35 -16.52
N GLU A 292 -17.95 -5.65 -16.81
CA GLU A 292 -17.72 -6.73 -15.83
C GLU A 292 -18.46 -6.53 -14.48
N ARG A 293 -19.70 -6.01 -14.53
CA ARG A 293 -20.53 -5.65 -13.36
C ARG A 293 -19.99 -4.49 -12.51
N GLN A 294 -19.10 -3.68 -13.05
CA GLN A 294 -18.60 -2.45 -12.44
C GLN A 294 -19.15 -1.25 -13.22
N LEU A 295 -19.68 -0.28 -12.49
CA LEU A 295 -20.16 0.96 -13.10
C LEU A 295 -18.97 1.92 -13.25
N LEU A 296 -18.71 2.35 -14.48
CA LEU A 296 -17.63 3.27 -14.83
C LEU A 296 -18.25 4.59 -15.28
N LEU A 297 -17.85 5.69 -14.63
CA LEU A 297 -18.15 7.05 -15.05
C LEU A 297 -16.84 7.72 -15.48
N THR A 298 -16.77 8.21 -16.72
CA THR A 298 -15.56 8.86 -17.25
C THR A 298 -15.90 10.24 -17.77
N ASP A 299 -15.10 11.23 -17.37
CA ASP A 299 -15.12 12.55 -17.98
C ASP A 299 -14.38 12.50 -19.34
N PRO A 300 -15.09 12.68 -20.48
CA PRO A 300 -14.47 12.57 -21.79
C PRO A 300 -13.46 13.68 -22.09
N ASN A 301 -13.47 14.80 -21.35
CA ASN A 301 -12.58 15.92 -21.60
C ASN A 301 -11.21 15.74 -20.94
N THR A 302 -11.19 15.06 -19.79
CA THR A 302 -9.99 14.93 -18.95
C THR A 302 -9.48 13.49 -18.87
N GLY A 303 -10.34 12.49 -19.11
CA GLY A 303 -10.04 11.08 -18.91
C GLY A 303 -10.17 10.60 -17.46
N HIS A 304 -10.45 11.51 -16.50
CA HIS A 304 -10.68 11.15 -15.10
C HIS A 304 -11.85 10.18 -14.98
N SER A 305 -11.68 9.16 -14.15
CA SER A 305 -12.64 8.05 -14.06
C SER A 305 -13.02 7.69 -12.63
N LEU A 306 -14.32 7.47 -12.42
CA LEU A 306 -14.90 6.91 -11.21
C LEU A 306 -15.36 5.48 -11.49
N ILE A 307 -14.82 4.52 -10.74
CA ILE A 307 -15.16 3.10 -10.84
C ILE A 307 -15.89 2.68 -9.56
N LEU A 308 -17.09 2.14 -9.69
CA LEU A 308 -17.88 1.65 -8.57
C LEU A 308 -17.92 0.12 -8.63
N ARG A 309 -17.28 -0.55 -7.66
CA ARG A 309 -17.15 -2.01 -7.62
C ARG A 309 -18.28 -2.65 -6.83
N ASN A 310 -18.89 -3.71 -7.37
CA ASN A 310 -20.04 -4.40 -6.77
C ASN A 310 -19.97 -5.95 -6.91
N HIS A 311 -20.00 -6.71 -5.80
CA HIS A 311 -20.42 -8.16 -5.73
C HIS A 311 -20.46 -8.65 -4.25
N PRO A 312 -21.49 -9.42 -3.75
CA PRO A 312 -21.94 -10.66 -4.40
C PRO A 312 -23.43 -11.09 -4.46
N ASP A 313 -23.70 -11.86 -5.54
CA ASP A 313 -24.73 -12.88 -5.90
C ASP A 313 -26.20 -12.77 -5.51
N ASP A 314 -26.55 -12.10 -4.41
CA ASP A 314 -27.93 -12.09 -3.94
C ASP A 314 -28.56 -10.71 -4.17
N LEU A 315 -29.60 -10.68 -5.00
CA LEU A 315 -30.43 -9.49 -5.24
C LEU A 315 -31.01 -8.91 -3.94
N THR A 316 -31.01 -9.68 -2.84
CA THR A 316 -31.65 -9.32 -1.58
C THR A 316 -30.70 -8.67 -0.55
N ALA A 317 -29.38 -8.68 -0.77
CA ALA A 317 -28.39 -8.11 0.16
C ALA A 317 -27.85 -6.72 -0.24
N ARG A 318 -28.38 -6.12 -1.32
CA ARG A 318 -27.91 -4.81 -1.82
C ARG A 318 -28.30 -3.70 -0.84
N ARG A 319 -27.36 -3.25 0.00
CA ARG A 319 -27.41 -1.85 0.46
C ARG A 319 -26.90 -1.00 -0.69
N SER A 320 -27.80 -0.28 -1.33
CA SER A 320 -27.45 0.59 -2.45
C SER A 320 -26.54 1.72 -1.96
N MET A 321 -25.47 2.00 -2.68
CA MET A 321 -24.77 3.28 -2.52
C MET A 321 -25.52 4.33 -3.34
N SER A 322 -25.49 5.58 -2.89
CA SER A 322 -26.00 6.72 -3.65
C SER A 322 -24.87 7.58 -4.16
N LEU A 323 -25.04 8.15 -5.35
CA LEU A 323 -24.18 9.17 -5.93
C LEU A 323 -24.95 10.50 -5.93
N SER A 324 -24.33 11.57 -5.47
CA SER A 324 -24.81 12.93 -5.63
C SER A 324 -24.01 13.62 -6.73
N LEU A 325 -24.69 14.06 -7.79
CA LEU A 325 -24.15 14.53 -9.06
C LEU A 325 -24.86 15.83 -9.45
N GLN A 326 -24.16 16.75 -10.12
CA GLN A 326 -24.72 17.91 -10.81
C GLN A 326 -24.99 17.59 -12.28
N VAL A 327 -26.26 17.50 -12.66
CA VAL A 327 -26.69 17.17 -14.03
C VAL A 327 -27.86 18.09 -14.38
N HIS A 328 -27.91 18.62 -15.61
CA HIS A 328 -28.92 19.59 -16.05
C HIS A 328 -29.01 20.84 -15.16
N GLY A 329 -27.89 21.21 -14.52
CA GLY A 329 -27.81 22.37 -13.62
C GLY A 329 -28.45 22.16 -12.24
N THR A 330 -28.84 20.93 -11.87
CA THR A 330 -29.36 20.60 -10.54
C THR A 330 -28.57 19.47 -9.90
N THR A 331 -28.45 19.50 -8.57
CA THR A 331 -27.89 18.38 -7.81
C THR A 331 -28.93 17.27 -7.70
N MET A 332 -28.63 16.12 -8.28
CA MET A 332 -29.44 14.91 -8.23
C MET A 332 -28.74 13.85 -7.39
N THR A 333 -29.51 13.10 -6.61
CA THR A 333 -29.04 11.91 -5.90
C THR A 333 -29.65 10.68 -6.54
N VAL A 334 -28.81 9.75 -6.97
CA VAL A 334 -29.22 8.52 -7.66
C VAL A 334 -28.54 7.32 -7.03
N THR A 335 -29.27 6.22 -6.88
CA THR A 335 -28.71 4.96 -6.38
C THR A 335 -27.97 4.21 -7.49
N LEU A 336 -27.01 3.37 -7.12
CA LEU A 336 -26.31 2.53 -8.11
C LEU A 336 -27.27 1.60 -8.87
N ASP A 337 -28.32 1.09 -8.21
CA ASP A 337 -29.30 0.21 -8.86
C ASP A 337 -30.12 0.94 -9.93
N GLU A 338 -30.52 2.19 -9.68
CA GLU A 338 -31.21 3.03 -10.67
C GLU A 338 -30.33 3.30 -11.90
N LEU A 339 -29.03 3.60 -11.69
CA LEU A 339 -28.07 3.79 -12.79
C LEU A 339 -27.88 2.52 -13.63
N VAL A 340 -27.76 1.36 -12.99
CA VAL A 340 -27.61 0.07 -13.67
C VAL A 340 -28.89 -0.28 -14.45
N GLN A 341 -30.08 -0.05 -13.86
CA GLN A 341 -31.35 -0.26 -14.54
C GLN A 341 -31.51 0.64 -15.77
N ALA A 342 -31.12 1.92 -15.67
CA ALA A 342 -31.18 2.85 -16.80
C ALA A 342 -30.25 2.44 -17.95
N LEU A 343 -29.02 1.98 -17.64
CA LEU A 343 -28.09 1.46 -18.65
C LEU A 343 -28.61 0.20 -19.34
N ALA A 344 -29.26 -0.70 -18.58
CA ALA A 344 -29.85 -1.92 -19.17
C ALA A 344 -30.95 -1.60 -20.20
N ILE A 345 -31.65 -0.47 -20.05
CA ILE A 345 -32.69 -0.01 -20.97
C ILE A 345 -32.09 0.71 -22.17
N ASP A 346 -31.12 1.60 -21.94
CA ASP A 346 -30.65 2.51 -22.99
C ASP A 346 -29.41 2.01 -23.74
N GLY A 347 -28.70 0.99 -23.25
CA GLY A 347 -27.47 0.44 -23.83
C GLY A 347 -26.25 0.64 -22.94
N GLU A 348 -25.23 -0.21 -23.09
CA GLU A 348 -24.10 -0.37 -22.15
C GLU A 348 -23.17 0.85 -22.01
N ASP A 349 -23.35 1.91 -22.80
CA ASP A 349 -22.54 3.15 -22.77
C ASP A 349 -23.37 4.36 -23.20
N ARG A 350 -23.55 5.32 -22.28
CA ARG A 350 -24.40 6.51 -22.47
C ARG A 350 -23.86 7.74 -21.75
N GLN A 351 -24.24 8.93 -22.24
CA GLN A 351 -24.00 10.18 -21.52
C GLN A 351 -24.90 10.25 -20.27
N LEU A 352 -24.35 10.74 -19.16
CA LEU A 352 -25.01 10.82 -17.87
C LEU A 352 -26.30 11.66 -17.94
N ALA A 353 -26.26 12.81 -18.62
CA ALA A 353 -27.44 13.65 -18.82
C ALA A 353 -28.62 12.90 -19.45
N ALA A 354 -28.35 12.07 -20.48
CA ALA A 354 -29.38 11.30 -21.17
C ALA A 354 -29.97 10.20 -20.28
N LEU A 355 -29.15 9.56 -19.45
CA LEU A 355 -29.60 8.57 -18.48
C LEU A 355 -30.48 9.21 -17.40
N MET A 356 -30.07 10.36 -16.86
CA MET A 356 -30.78 11.03 -15.77
C MET A 356 -32.16 11.56 -16.17
N THR A 357 -32.39 11.93 -17.44
CA THR A 357 -33.72 12.34 -17.91
C THR A 357 -34.76 11.20 -17.85
N LYS A 358 -34.32 9.94 -17.87
CA LYS A 358 -35.21 8.76 -17.88
C LYS A 358 -35.30 8.01 -16.56
N VAL A 359 -34.31 8.17 -15.67
CA VAL A 359 -34.34 7.59 -14.32
C VAL A 359 -35.52 8.12 -13.49
N GLY A 360 -36.07 9.29 -13.84
CA GLY A 360 -37.34 9.76 -13.30
C GLY A 360 -37.34 9.89 -11.78
N VAL A 361 -36.76 10.97 -11.25
CA VAL A 361 -36.97 11.36 -9.85
C VAL A 361 -37.30 12.85 -9.76
N THR A 362 -38.36 13.07 -8.98
CA THR A 362 -39.19 14.24 -8.69
C THR A 362 -38.44 15.54 -8.36
N GLU A 363 -38.90 16.64 -8.98
CA GLU A 363 -38.73 17.99 -8.43
C GLU A 363 -39.22 18.04 -6.97
N PRO A 364 -38.56 18.79 -6.07
CA PRO A 364 -39.12 19.07 -4.75
C PRO A 364 -40.38 19.93 -4.93
N ASP A 365 -41.49 19.45 -4.37
CA ASP A 365 -42.78 20.13 -4.34
C ASP A 365 -42.63 21.62 -3.98
N SER A 366 -42.98 22.49 -4.92
CA SER A 366 -43.24 23.89 -4.64
C SER A 366 -44.51 24.00 -3.76
N PRO A 367 -44.54 24.90 -2.76
CA PRO A 367 -45.63 24.95 -1.81
C PRO A 367 -46.90 25.48 -2.50
N SER A 368 -47.96 24.67 -2.50
CA SER A 368 -49.30 25.12 -2.87
C SER A 368 -49.79 26.18 -1.88
N LEU A 369 -49.84 27.43 -2.34
CA LEU A 369 -50.65 28.48 -1.75
C LEU A 369 -52.14 28.11 -1.87
N ARG A 370 -52.79 27.85 -0.73
CA ARG A 370 -54.19 28.25 -0.46
C ARG A 370 -54.39 28.54 1.01
#